data_AF-A0AAU8MYS0-F1
#
_entry.id   AF-A0AAU8MYS0-F1
#
_cell.length_a   1.000
_cell.length_b   1.000
_cell.length_c   1.000
_cell.angle_alpha   90.00
_cell.angle_beta   90.00
_cell.angle_gamma   90.00
#
_symmetry.space_group_name_H-M   'P 1'
#
loop_
_entity.id
_entity.type
_entity.pdbx_description
1 polymer ?
#
loop_
_entity_poly.entity_id
_entity_poly.type
_entity_poly.pdbx_seq_one_letter_code
_entity_poly.pdbx_strand_id
1 'polypeptide(L)'
;MQGPPESAHDWTLSAIEVDRGGATATIRFLDCGSSPAALLAEGLRRPTVNRELPWGVSGSVQEMAGPVTRSDGAVWLDLCIQSGDAVCVEARRFTWLRPARAAALGTSAADGPSGPPIVVRDVPERGI
;
A
#
# COMPACT_ATOMS: atom_id res chain seq x y z
N MET A 1 -4.70 5.19 -19.88
CA MET A 1 -4.18 4.31 -18.82
C MET A 1 -2.96 5.01 -18.25
N GLN A 2 -3.03 5.54 -17.03
CA GLN A 2 -1.84 6.06 -16.34
C GLN A 2 -1.21 4.85 -15.65
N GLY A 3 -0.04 4.42 -16.17
CA GLY A 3 0.76 3.38 -15.54
C GLY A 3 1.35 3.87 -14.20
N PRO A 4 1.99 2.98 -13.42
CA PRO A 4 2.71 3.41 -12.23
C PRO A 4 3.75 4.50 -12.62
N PRO A 5 3.97 5.51 -11.77
CA PRO A 5 5.00 6.51 -12.05
C PRO A 5 6.36 5.82 -12.15
N GLU A 6 7.15 6.22 -13.15
CA GLU A 6 8.34 5.50 -13.64
C GLU A 6 9.50 5.40 -12.62
N SER A 7 9.32 5.86 -11.39
CA SER A 7 10.16 5.52 -10.24
C SER A 7 9.44 5.93 -8.95
N ALA A 8 8.90 4.96 -8.21
CA ALA A 8 8.45 5.16 -6.83
C ALA A 8 9.62 5.29 -5.84
N HIS A 9 10.86 5.45 -6.33
CA HIS A 9 12.12 5.49 -5.57
C HIS A 9 12.22 6.59 -4.50
N ASP A 10 11.25 7.50 -4.42
CA ASP A 10 11.17 8.58 -3.42
C ASP A 10 9.80 8.64 -2.72
N TRP A 11 9.00 7.58 -2.86
CA TRP A 11 7.67 7.56 -2.26
C TRP A 11 7.75 7.07 -0.83
N THR A 12 6.94 7.67 0.04
CA THR A 12 6.87 7.31 1.45
C THR A 12 5.64 6.45 1.70
N LEU A 13 5.84 5.19 2.06
CA LEU A 13 4.75 4.32 2.52
C LEU A 13 4.22 4.85 3.86
N SER A 14 2.93 5.14 3.87
CA SER A 14 2.26 5.78 5.02
C SER A 14 1.29 4.83 5.72
N ALA A 15 0.60 3.94 4.98
CA ALA A 15 -0.31 2.96 5.58
C ALA A 15 -0.56 1.77 4.65
N ILE A 16 -0.86 0.62 5.26
CA ILE A 16 -1.37 -0.56 4.56
C ILE A 16 -2.59 -1.07 5.32
N GLU A 17 -3.75 -1.00 4.71
CA GLU A 17 -4.99 -1.50 5.29
C GLU A 17 -5.41 -2.76 4.55
N VAL A 18 -5.64 -3.84 5.30
CA VAL A 18 -6.06 -5.12 4.75
C VAL A 18 -7.46 -5.41 5.25
N ASP A 19 -8.41 -5.44 4.33
CA ASP A 19 -9.79 -5.82 4.60
C ASP A 19 -10.03 -7.23 4.09
N ARG A 20 -10.00 -8.20 5.01
CA ARG A 20 -10.18 -9.62 4.66
C ARG A 20 -11.62 -9.93 4.29
N GLY A 21 -12.59 -9.29 4.95
CA GLY A 21 -14.02 -9.50 4.69
C GLY A 21 -14.47 -9.10 3.28
N GLY A 22 -13.91 -8.02 2.73
CA GLY A 22 -14.14 -7.57 1.36
C GLY A 22 -13.07 -8.03 0.36
N ALA A 23 -12.07 -8.79 0.81
CA ALA A 23 -10.91 -9.19 0.02
C ALA A 23 -10.25 -8.00 -0.69
N THR A 24 -9.96 -6.93 0.04
CA THR A 24 -9.28 -5.75 -0.49
C THR A 24 -8.06 -5.37 0.36
N ALA A 25 -7.07 -4.74 -0.27
CA ALA A 25 -6.00 -4.08 0.45
C ALA A 25 -5.79 -2.67 -0.11
N THR A 26 -5.61 -1.69 0.76
CA THR A 26 -5.32 -0.30 0.37
C THR A 26 -3.93 0.06 0.86
N ILE A 27 -3.05 0.36 -0.09
CA ILE A 27 -1.68 0.81 0.18
C ILE A 27 -1.63 2.31 -0.07
N ARG A 28 -1.19 3.07 0.93
CA ARG A 28 -1.15 4.54 0.87
C ARG A 28 0.28 5.02 0.86
N PHE A 29 0.55 5.97 -0.03
CA PHE A 29 1.85 6.58 -0.24
C PHE A 29 1.74 8.10 -0.16
N LEU A 30 2.85 8.75 0.16
CA LEU A 30 3.09 10.15 -0.12
C LEU A 30 4.18 10.23 -1.18
N ASP A 31 3.97 11.03 -2.23
CA ASP A 31 5.03 11.32 -3.19
C ASP A 31 6.09 12.26 -2.60
N CYS A 32 7.12 12.58 -3.38
CA CYS A 32 8.19 13.51 -2.98
C CYS A 32 7.69 14.93 -2.64
N GLY A 33 6.51 15.32 -3.12
CA GLY A 33 5.84 16.57 -2.79
C GLY A 33 4.89 16.46 -1.59
N SER A 34 4.89 15.34 -0.87
CA SER A 34 3.90 15.01 0.16
C SER A 34 2.46 14.95 -0.36
N SER A 35 2.27 14.69 -1.65
CA SER A 35 0.97 14.51 -2.26
C SER A 35 0.48 13.08 -2.02
N PRO A 36 -0.78 12.89 -1.59
CA PRO A 36 -1.30 11.57 -1.29
C PRO A 36 -1.57 10.76 -2.56
N ALA A 37 -1.04 9.55 -2.60
CA ALA A 37 -1.34 8.52 -3.58
C ALA A 37 -1.84 7.26 -2.88
N ALA A 38 -2.74 6.53 -3.52
CA ALA A 38 -3.24 5.27 -2.96
C ALA A 38 -3.45 4.24 -4.06
N LEU A 39 -3.09 3.01 -3.74
CA LEU A 39 -3.25 1.85 -4.58
C LEU A 39 -4.23 0.89 -3.91
N LEU A 40 -5.35 0.64 -4.58
CA LEU A 40 -6.37 -0.30 -4.15
C LEU A 40 -6.14 -1.64 -4.84
N ALA A 41 -5.96 -2.69 -4.06
CA ALA A 41 -5.93 -4.08 -4.49
C ALA A 41 -7.29 -4.71 -4.23
N GLU A 42 -7.90 -5.31 -5.26
CA GLU A 42 -9.24 -5.93 -5.20
C GLU A 42 -9.15 -7.43 -5.49
N GLY A 43 -9.92 -8.25 -4.77
CA GLY A 43 -9.86 -9.70 -4.87
C GLY A 43 -8.55 -10.24 -4.31
N LEU A 44 -8.17 -9.73 -3.14
CA LEU A 44 -6.97 -10.09 -2.40
C LEU A 44 -6.92 -11.60 -2.15
N ARG A 45 -5.84 -12.23 -2.59
CA ARG A 45 -5.60 -13.67 -2.40
C ARG A 45 -4.60 -13.92 -1.29
N ARG A 46 -3.49 -13.18 -1.30
CA ARG A 46 -2.41 -13.30 -0.32
C ARG A 46 -1.75 -11.94 -0.07
N PRO A 47 -2.10 -11.25 1.03
CA PRO A 47 -1.28 -10.18 1.54
C PRO A 47 -0.15 -10.78 2.39
N THR A 48 1.10 -10.59 1.98
CA THR A 48 2.26 -10.94 2.80
C THR A 48 3.00 -9.66 3.13
N VAL A 49 3.05 -9.33 4.42
CA VAL A 49 3.90 -8.26 4.93
C VAL A 49 5.06 -8.94 5.65
N ASN A 50 6.21 -9.04 4.99
CA ASN A 50 7.41 -9.58 5.60
C ASN A 50 8.18 -8.43 6.25
N ARG A 51 8.11 -8.36 7.58
CA ARG A 51 8.79 -7.34 8.38
C ARG A 51 9.83 -8.00 9.26
N GLU A 52 11.07 -7.56 9.17
CA GLU A 52 12.14 -7.98 10.07
C GLU A 52 12.10 -7.17 11.37
N LEU A 53 11.65 -5.91 11.30
CA LEU A 53 11.46 -5.01 12.43
C LEU A 53 10.05 -4.38 12.42
N PRO A 54 9.49 -3.99 13.58
CA PRO A 54 8.27 -3.19 13.58
C PRO A 54 8.52 -1.88 12.82
N TRP A 55 7.71 -1.65 11.78
CA TRP A 55 7.79 -0.41 11.01
C TRP A 55 7.58 0.82 11.89
N GLY A 56 8.40 1.84 11.65
CA GLY A 56 8.22 3.17 12.23
C GLY A 56 7.02 3.91 11.62
N VAL A 57 7.01 5.22 11.81
CA VAL A 57 5.97 6.16 11.36
C VAL A 57 5.77 6.19 9.84
N SER A 58 6.81 5.84 9.10
CA SER A 58 6.81 5.77 7.66
C SER A 58 8.02 4.94 7.19
N GLY A 59 7.93 4.45 5.95
CA GLY A 59 9.00 3.70 5.31
C GLY A 59 9.23 4.25 3.91
N SER A 60 10.45 4.66 3.60
CA SER A 60 10.81 5.05 2.24
C SER A 60 10.74 3.82 1.34
N VAL A 61 9.95 3.90 0.28
CA VAL A 61 9.88 2.87 -0.76
C VAL A 61 11.21 2.92 -1.50
N GLN A 62 11.99 1.86 -1.34
CA GLN A 62 13.24 1.69 -2.06
C GLN A 62 12.97 1.16 -3.47
N GLU A 63 12.05 0.22 -3.62
CA GLU A 63 11.73 -0.36 -4.93
C GLU A 63 10.25 -0.71 -4.98
N MET A 64 9.63 -0.52 -6.15
CA MET A 64 8.27 -0.97 -6.43
C MET A 64 8.30 -1.76 -7.74
N ALA A 65 8.04 -3.05 -7.65
CA ALA A 65 7.93 -3.93 -8.81
C ALA A 65 6.46 -4.31 -9.03
N GLY A 66 5.92 -3.89 -10.18
CA GLY A 66 4.52 -4.12 -10.57
C GLY A 66 3.62 -2.89 -10.47
N PRO A 67 2.29 -3.06 -10.60
CA PRO A 67 1.57 -4.33 -10.69
C PRO A 67 1.86 -5.12 -11.98
N VAL A 68 2.22 -6.41 -11.87
CA VAL A 68 2.43 -7.33 -13.01
C VAL A 68 1.41 -8.47 -12.96
N THR A 69 0.75 -8.74 -14.09
CA THR A 69 -0.12 -9.91 -14.24
C THR A 69 0.72 -11.17 -14.41
N ARG A 70 0.56 -12.15 -13.52
CA ARG A 70 1.19 -13.47 -13.60
C ARG A 70 0.37 -14.41 -14.49
N SER A 71 0.98 -15.52 -14.88
CA SER A 71 0.38 -16.53 -15.79
C SER A 71 -0.91 -17.16 -15.27
N ASP A 72 -1.18 -17.10 -13.96
CA ASP A 72 -2.41 -17.58 -13.31
C ASP A 72 -3.53 -16.52 -13.27
N GLY A 73 -3.31 -15.35 -13.87
CA GLY A 73 -4.24 -14.23 -13.90
C GLY A 73 -4.31 -13.42 -12.61
N ALA A 74 -3.49 -13.75 -11.60
CA ALA A 74 -3.29 -12.87 -10.45
C ALA A 74 -2.38 -11.71 -10.83
N VAL A 75 -2.64 -10.54 -10.24
CA VAL A 75 -1.77 -9.39 -10.33
C VAL A 75 -0.93 -9.35 -9.07
N TRP A 76 0.36 -9.12 -9.23
CA TRP A 76 1.35 -9.14 -8.16
C TRP A 76 2.01 -7.78 -8.03
N LEU A 77 2.18 -7.34 -6.79
CA LEU A 77 2.91 -6.14 -6.43
C LEU A 77 3.93 -6.47 -5.33
N ASP A 78 5.20 -6.18 -5.59
CA ASP A 78 6.26 -6.15 -4.58
C ASP A 78 6.65 -4.71 -4.28
N LEU A 79 6.71 -4.39 -3.00
CA LEU A 79 7.26 -3.14 -2.48
C LEU A 79 8.42 -3.49 -1.56
N CYS A 80 9.60 -3.00 -1.88
CA CYS A 80 10.75 -3.04 -1.00
C CYS A 80 10.85 -1.71 -0.25
N ILE A 81 10.96 -1.78 1.07
CA ILE A 81 11.17 -0.63 1.95
C ILE A 81 12.66 -0.54 2.25
N GLN A 82 13.20 0.68 2.30
CA GLN A 82 14.64 0.94 2.49
C GLN A 82 15.23 0.32 3.78
N SER A 83 14.39 -0.01 4.76
CA SER A 83 14.76 -0.74 5.98
C SER A 83 15.10 -2.23 5.74
N GLY A 84 14.85 -2.77 4.54
CA GLY A 84 14.97 -4.19 4.21
C GLY A 84 13.65 -4.96 4.24
N ASP A 85 12.55 -4.32 4.66
CA ASP A 85 11.24 -4.95 4.74
C ASP A 85 10.56 -5.05 3.35
N ALA A 86 9.73 -6.07 3.17
CA ALA A 86 9.04 -6.32 1.91
C ALA A 86 7.52 -6.47 2.09
N VAL A 87 6.77 -5.85 1.19
CA VAL A 87 5.31 -5.99 1.09
C VAL A 87 4.99 -6.64 -0.24
N CYS A 88 4.44 -7.84 -0.17
CA CYS A 88 3.96 -8.57 -1.33
C CYS A 88 2.45 -8.62 -1.29
N VAL A 89 1.79 -8.13 -2.34
CA VAL A 89 0.33 -8.18 -2.47
C VAL A 89 -0.03 -8.95 -3.73
N GLU A 90 -0.77 -10.03 -3.55
CA GLU A 90 -1.40 -10.77 -4.64
C GLU A 90 -2.91 -10.46 -4.65
N ALA A 91 -3.40 -9.89 -5.74
CA ALA A 91 -4.79 -9.53 -5.91
C ALA A 91 -5.26 -9.76 -7.35
N ARG A 92 -6.57 -9.78 -7.59
CA ARG A 92 -7.12 -9.90 -8.96
C ARG A 92 -6.88 -8.65 -9.78
N ARG A 93 -6.82 -7.49 -9.12
CA ARG A 93 -6.68 -6.20 -9.79
C ARG A 93 -6.05 -5.17 -8.85
N PHE A 94 -5.27 -4.27 -9.43
CA PHE A 94 -4.82 -3.05 -8.78
C PHE A 94 -5.38 -1.84 -9.50
N THR A 95 -5.83 -0.86 -8.73
CA THR A 95 -6.39 0.38 -9.22
C THR A 95 -5.75 1.55 -8.46
N TRP A 96 -5.05 2.42 -9.19
CA TRP A 96 -4.61 3.69 -8.65
C TRP A 96 -5.82 4.59 -8.37
N LEU A 97 -5.94 5.04 -7.13
CA LEU A 97 -6.96 5.99 -6.73
C LEU A 97 -6.50 7.40 -7.09
N ARG A 98 -7.43 8.23 -7.56
CA ARG A 98 -7.15 9.65 -7.82
C ARG A 98 -6.69 10.35 -6.54
N PRO A 99 -5.87 11.42 -6.64
CA PRO A 99 -5.35 12.15 -5.48
C PRO A 99 -6.44 12.60 -4.51
N ALA A 100 -7.59 13.10 -5.01
CA ALA A 100 -8.72 13.49 -4.16
C ALA A 100 -9.30 12.33 -3.34
N ARG A 101 -9.33 11.12 -3.91
CA ARG A 101 -9.81 9.91 -3.24
C ARG A 101 -8.76 9.34 -2.30
N ALA A 102 -7.48 9.43 -2.65
CA ALA A 102 -6.36 9.10 -1.77
C ALA A 102 -6.29 10.03 -0.54
N ALA A 103 -6.48 11.35 -0.74
CA ALA A 103 -6.53 12.35 0.32
C ALA A 103 -7.70 12.11 1.29
N ALA A 104 -8.89 11.78 0.76
CA ALA A 104 -10.06 11.45 1.57
C ALA A 104 -9.85 10.20 2.43
N LEU A 105 -9.05 9.23 1.96
CA LEU A 105 -8.63 8.08 2.76
C LEU A 105 -7.63 8.52 3.85
N GLY A 106 -6.70 9.43 3.54
CA GLY A 106 -5.69 9.98 4.43
C GLY A 106 -6.19 10.91 5.55
N THR A 107 -7.48 11.28 5.58
CA THR A 107 -8.02 12.21 6.59
C THR A 107 -8.41 11.50 7.90
N SER A 108 -7.48 10.75 8.48
CA SER A 108 -7.58 10.32 9.88
C SER A 108 -6.30 10.74 10.58
N ALA A 109 -6.46 11.74 11.44
CA ALA A 109 -5.41 12.60 11.99
C ALA A 109 -4.26 11.88 12.69
N ALA A 110 -3.04 12.32 12.41
CA ALA A 110 -2.11 12.78 13.45
C ALA A 110 -1.16 13.82 12.83
N ASP A 111 -1.26 15.03 13.35
CA ASP A 111 -0.53 16.26 13.00
C ASP A 111 0.86 16.25 13.67
N GLY A 112 1.91 16.53 12.90
CA GLY A 112 3.30 16.66 13.38
C GLY A 112 4.33 15.82 12.59
N PRO A 113 5.63 16.16 12.59
CA PRO A 113 6.70 15.43 11.88
C PRO A 113 6.98 14.01 12.42
N SER A 114 6.08 13.47 13.26
CA SER A 114 6.00 12.07 13.64
C SER A 114 4.60 11.59 13.26
N GLY A 115 4.45 11.08 12.04
CA GLY A 115 3.22 10.41 11.61
C GLY A 115 2.93 9.19 12.52
N PRO A 116 1.72 8.60 12.45
CA PRO A 116 1.47 7.34 13.15
C PRO A 116 2.33 6.22 12.55
N PRO A 117 2.72 5.17 13.32
CA PRO A 117 3.38 3.98 12.75
C PRO A 117 2.58 3.45 11.56
N ILE A 118 3.24 2.87 10.55
CA ILE A 118 2.54 2.20 9.44
C ILE A 118 1.60 1.15 10.04
N VAL A 119 0.32 1.47 10.09
CA VAL A 119 -0.66 0.60 10.75
C VAL A 119 -1.11 -0.44 9.75
N VAL A 120 -0.65 -1.68 9.93
CA VAL A 120 -1.28 -2.83 9.28
C VAL A 120 -2.58 -3.11 10.02
N ARG A 121 -3.68 -2.52 9.55
CA ARG A 121 -5.01 -2.82 10.08
C ARG A 121 -5.52 -4.06 9.38
N ASP A 122 -5.66 -5.14 10.15
CA ASP A 122 -6.45 -6.29 9.74
C ASP A 122 -7.89 -6.00 10.11
N VAL A 123 -8.73 -5.69 9.12
CA VAL A 123 -10.17 -5.58 9.35
C VAL A 123 -10.71 -7.01 9.34
N PRO A 124 -11.22 -7.51 10.48
CA PRO A 124 -11.74 -8.86 10.55
C PRO A 124 -12.92 -9.01 9.59
N GLU A 125 -13.09 -10.23 9.07
CA GLU A 125 -14.26 -10.61 8.28
C GLU A 125 -15.51 -10.15 9.04
N ARG A 126 -16.33 -9.28 8.45
CA ARG A 126 -17.56 -8.84 9.11
C ARG A 126 -18.42 -10.07 9.33
N GLY A 127 -18.42 -10.54 10.58
CA GLY A 127 -19.24 -11.65 11.03
C GLY A 127 -20.69 -11.37 10.69
N ILE A 128 -21.28 -12.33 9.99
CA ILE A 128 -22.72 -12.41 9.68
C ILE A 128 -23.42 -13.00 10.89
#